data_AF-A0A3B7MHM8-F1
#
_entry.id   AF-A0A3B7MHM8-F1
#
_cell.length_a   1.000
_cell.length_b   1.000
_cell.length_c   1.000
_cell.angle_alpha   90.00
_cell.angle_beta   90.00
_cell.angle_gamma   90.00
#
_symmetry.space_group_name_H-M   'P 1'
#
loop_
_entity.id
_entity.type
_entity.pdbx_description
1 polymer ?
#
loop_
_entity_poly.entity_id
_entity_poly.type
_entity_poly.pdbx_seq_one_letter_code
_entity_poly.pdbx_strand_id
1 'polypeptide(L)'
;MPDSIGTKITPVVFIKQVQYRILSWAQLVRPAVLFYFRWVKLYVTMKKLLLICCLLQVQVVLAQSTTYNYKDLLYYQHALYLRTPSVYLNAAGARAQAGDTAAAIGFIREAIALHLYDTNAVCTDNKLKFITQTRYWAPLRKSILANRAGLGDPNQMQVVTSDIASFWKVFDQAHKPGADKLIMDEYIMKGSQGLRTLFEVRMKTQVSRIVETIRTHKTYFESIRPVTLQLHRLAPRMIEAARKLKALYPAAIFPPTTFSIGVFGALGTPDGYSGQLIGAEFLCDSNTVNKAALSDRERMGLTDTSTLFSVLIHELIHVEQQTAASNTLLAQSVNEGAADLITWLLLGYHLNNQQHAYGNAHEAALWTRFKQQMNGEDVSEWLYNSRTAPPGIPGDLGYYMGYKICEAYYNKASDKKQAVKDMLTIADFGRFLEQSGYGPEGRQ
;
A
#
# COMPACT_ATOMS: atom_id res chain seq x y z
N MET A 1 43.61 19.07 -110.45
CA MET A 1 43.83 20.52 -110.40
C MET A 1 42.59 21.17 -109.82
N PRO A 2 42.68 22.08 -108.83
CA PRO A 2 43.69 22.29 -107.77
C PRO A 2 43.09 21.92 -106.38
N ASP A 3 43.86 21.49 -105.36
CA ASP A 3 44.73 22.25 -104.42
C ASP A 3 43.96 23.26 -103.56
N SER A 4 44.28 23.57 -102.30
CA SER A 4 45.02 22.99 -101.17
C SER A 4 44.83 24.02 -100.03
N ILE A 5 44.98 23.63 -98.76
CA ILE A 5 45.67 24.37 -97.68
C ILE A 5 45.53 23.51 -96.41
N GLY A 6 46.62 22.84 -96.06
CA GLY A 6 46.81 22.19 -94.76
C GLY A 6 47.61 23.10 -93.84
N THR A 7 47.04 23.45 -92.69
CA THR A 7 47.74 24.18 -91.62
C THR A 7 48.30 23.19 -90.59
N LYS A 8 49.63 23.22 -90.43
CA LYS A 8 50.40 22.47 -89.44
C LYS A 8 50.06 22.93 -88.01
N ILE A 9 49.71 21.99 -87.13
CA ILE A 9 49.68 22.19 -85.67
C ILE A 9 51.06 21.78 -85.12
N THR A 10 51.70 22.68 -84.37
CA THR A 10 53.04 22.51 -83.78
C THR A 10 53.03 21.67 -82.48
N PRO A 11 54.10 20.92 -82.15
CA PRO A 11 54.11 19.93 -81.05
C PRO A 11 54.32 20.50 -79.63
N VAL A 12 54.28 21.83 -79.44
CA VAL A 12 54.71 22.48 -78.18
C VAL A 12 53.57 22.65 -77.17
N VAL A 13 52.30 22.52 -77.59
CA VAL A 13 51.13 22.71 -76.69
C VAL A 13 50.75 21.42 -75.94
N PHE A 14 51.09 20.24 -76.47
CA PHE A 14 50.65 18.97 -75.87
C PHE A 14 51.49 18.55 -74.64
N ILE A 15 52.78 18.90 -74.59
CA ILE A 15 53.67 18.48 -73.49
C ILE A 15 53.44 19.29 -72.21
N LYS A 16 53.09 20.60 -72.31
CA LYS A 16 52.81 21.43 -71.12
C LYS A 16 51.49 21.08 -70.44
N GLN A 17 50.46 20.64 -71.17
CA GLN A 17 49.17 20.24 -70.58
C GLN A 17 49.24 18.89 -69.83
N VAL A 18 50.09 17.97 -70.26
CA VAL A 18 50.25 16.66 -69.61
C VAL A 18 51.09 16.77 -68.32
N GLN A 19 52.16 17.57 -68.30
CA GLN A 19 52.93 17.80 -67.06
C GLN A 19 52.12 18.54 -65.97
N TYR A 20 51.29 19.52 -66.32
CA TYR A 20 50.45 20.24 -65.35
C TYR A 20 49.35 19.36 -64.75
N ARG A 21 48.78 18.43 -65.53
CA ARG A 21 47.77 17.47 -65.04
C ARG A 21 48.35 16.39 -64.14
N ILE A 22 49.61 15.98 -64.33
CA ILE A 22 50.29 15.01 -63.46
C ILE A 22 50.74 15.65 -62.14
N LEU A 23 51.22 16.89 -62.17
CA LEU A 23 51.57 17.66 -60.97
C LEU A 23 50.34 18.01 -60.11
N SER A 24 49.21 18.36 -60.71
CA SER A 24 47.96 18.64 -59.97
C SER A 24 47.34 17.38 -59.35
N TRP A 25 47.44 16.23 -60.03
CA TRP A 25 47.05 14.93 -59.47
C TRP A 25 47.91 14.53 -58.27
N ALA A 26 49.24 14.70 -58.34
CA ALA A 26 50.14 14.39 -57.23
C ALA A 26 49.95 15.31 -56.00
N GLN A 27 49.56 16.57 -56.22
CA GLN A 27 49.29 17.56 -55.16
C GLN A 27 47.92 17.36 -54.48
N LEU A 28 46.94 16.78 -55.15
CA LEU A 28 45.60 16.52 -54.57
C LEU A 28 45.45 15.11 -53.99
N VAL A 29 46.05 14.09 -54.62
CA VAL A 29 45.88 12.69 -54.21
C VAL A 29 46.71 12.35 -52.96
N ARG A 30 47.95 12.85 -52.84
CA ARG A 30 48.79 12.62 -51.65
C ARG A 30 48.14 13.08 -50.33
N PRO A 31 47.63 14.32 -50.20
CA PRO A 31 46.98 14.75 -48.97
C PRO A 31 45.66 14.00 -48.72
N ALA A 32 44.89 13.64 -49.74
CA ALA A 32 43.67 12.85 -49.59
C ALA A 32 43.95 11.43 -49.08
N VAL A 33 44.99 10.77 -49.60
CA VAL A 33 45.42 9.43 -49.15
C VAL A 33 45.97 9.49 -47.72
N LEU A 34 46.79 10.49 -47.38
CA LEU A 34 47.28 10.70 -46.01
C LEU A 34 46.14 11.01 -45.02
N PHE A 35 45.13 11.77 -45.45
CA PHE A 35 43.93 12.04 -44.67
C PHE A 35 43.14 10.76 -44.44
N TYR A 36 42.92 9.94 -45.47
CA TYR A 36 42.26 8.64 -45.36
C TYR A 36 43.00 7.71 -44.39
N PHE A 37 44.32 7.58 -44.48
CA PHE A 37 45.10 6.76 -43.54
C PHE A 37 45.05 7.29 -42.10
N ARG A 38 45.07 8.62 -41.90
CA ARG A 38 44.85 9.22 -40.57
C ARG A 38 43.45 8.93 -40.04
N TRP A 39 42.44 9.01 -40.89
CA TRP A 39 41.05 8.72 -40.53
C TRP A 39 40.84 7.25 -40.17
N VAL A 40 41.40 6.32 -40.95
CA VAL A 40 41.38 4.89 -40.65
C VAL A 40 42.09 4.59 -39.34
N LYS A 41 43.24 5.22 -39.08
CA LYS A 41 43.98 5.06 -37.82
C LYS A 41 43.18 5.59 -36.62
N LEU A 42 42.51 6.74 -36.78
CA LEU A 42 41.63 7.31 -35.76
C LEU A 42 40.43 6.39 -35.49
N TYR A 43 39.79 5.87 -36.55
CA TYR A 43 38.66 4.96 -36.47
C TYR A 43 39.02 3.64 -35.77
N VAL A 44 40.16 3.04 -36.11
CA VAL A 44 40.67 1.82 -35.44
C VAL A 44 41.00 2.11 -33.97
N THR A 45 41.56 3.27 -33.66
CA THR A 45 41.87 3.68 -32.28
C THR A 45 40.58 3.89 -31.47
N MET A 46 39.57 4.54 -32.05
CA MET A 46 38.25 4.69 -31.44
C MET A 46 37.55 3.34 -31.22
N LYS A 47 37.62 2.41 -32.18
CA LYS A 47 37.09 1.05 -32.01
C LYS A 47 37.79 0.29 -30.89
N LYS A 48 39.12 0.41 -30.77
CA LYS A 48 39.87 -0.20 -29.67
C LYS A 48 39.49 0.41 -28.31
N LEU A 49 39.35 1.73 -28.23
CA LEU A 49 38.87 2.43 -27.03
C LEU A 49 37.44 2.01 -26.66
N LEU A 50 36.55 1.88 -27.64
CA LEU A 50 35.19 1.38 -27.41
C LEU A 50 35.19 -0.05 -26.89
N LEU A 51 36.03 -0.92 -27.48
CA LEU A 51 36.18 -2.31 -27.05
C LEU A 51 36.76 -2.38 -25.62
N ILE A 52 37.74 -1.55 -25.29
CA ILE A 52 38.29 -1.44 -23.93
C ILE A 52 37.23 -0.94 -22.95
N CYS A 53 36.43 0.07 -23.30
CA CYS A 53 35.32 0.53 -22.46
C CYS A 53 34.26 -0.57 -22.25
N CYS A 54 33.90 -1.33 -23.29
CA CYS A 54 33.00 -2.47 -23.16
C CYS A 54 33.60 -3.58 -22.29
N LEU A 55 34.90 -3.89 -22.45
CA LEU A 55 35.60 -4.89 -21.62
C LEU A 55 35.73 -4.44 -20.16
N LEU A 56 35.94 -3.15 -19.91
CA LEU A 56 35.93 -2.56 -18.56
C LEU A 56 34.53 -2.61 -17.93
N GLN A 57 33.47 -2.33 -18.69
CA GLN A 57 32.09 -2.51 -18.23
C GLN A 57 31.80 -3.98 -17.90
N VAL A 58 32.25 -4.92 -18.74
CA VAL A 58 32.12 -6.36 -18.47
C VAL A 58 32.92 -6.77 -17.23
N GLN A 59 34.14 -6.24 -17.02
CA GLN A 59 34.90 -6.51 -15.81
C GLN A 59 34.27 -5.89 -14.55
N VAL A 60 33.65 -4.71 -14.63
CA VAL A 60 32.89 -4.12 -13.52
C VAL A 60 31.66 -4.98 -13.18
N VAL A 61 30.95 -5.47 -14.19
CA VAL A 61 29.80 -6.39 -14.02
C VAL A 61 30.23 -7.75 -13.46
N LEU A 62 31.37 -8.28 -13.91
CA LEU A 62 31.93 -9.53 -13.40
C LEU A 62 32.54 -9.37 -12.00
N ALA A 63 33.12 -8.22 -11.66
CA ALA A 63 33.59 -7.91 -10.31
C ALA A 63 32.42 -7.73 -9.33
N GLN A 64 31.29 -7.16 -9.76
CA GLN A 64 30.03 -7.10 -9.00
C GLN A 64 29.34 -8.47 -8.88
N SER A 65 29.77 -9.50 -9.60
CA SER A 65 29.18 -10.84 -9.56
C SER A 65 29.73 -11.75 -8.44
N THR A 66 30.64 -11.24 -7.61
CA THR A 66 31.12 -12.00 -6.45
C THR A 66 30.13 -11.87 -5.28
N THR A 67 29.39 -12.96 -5.07
CA THR A 67 28.30 -13.22 -4.10
C THR A 67 26.87 -12.81 -4.49
N TYR A 68 26.36 -13.27 -5.65
CA TYR A 68 24.91 -13.42 -5.79
C TYR A 68 24.47 -14.71 -5.09
N ASN A 69 24.06 -14.61 -3.82
CA ASN A 69 23.52 -15.73 -3.07
C ASN A 69 22.03 -15.88 -3.45
N TYR A 70 21.57 -17.07 -3.84
CA TYR A 70 20.14 -17.32 -4.08
C TYR A 70 19.28 -17.04 -2.83
N LYS A 71 19.87 -17.13 -1.63
CA LYS A 71 19.25 -16.67 -0.38
C LYS A 71 19.01 -15.15 -0.37
N ASP A 72 19.93 -14.36 -0.94
CA ASP A 72 19.79 -12.89 -1.03
C ASP A 72 18.69 -12.52 -2.03
N LEU A 73 18.57 -13.24 -3.16
CA LEU A 73 17.45 -13.02 -4.09
C LEU A 73 16.09 -13.24 -3.41
N LEU A 74 15.90 -14.38 -2.74
CA LEU A 74 14.65 -14.62 -2.00
C LEU A 74 14.42 -13.54 -0.92
N TYR A 75 15.48 -13.18 -0.20
CA TYR A 75 15.44 -12.20 0.86
C TYR A 75 14.97 -10.82 0.39
N TYR A 76 15.48 -10.34 -0.74
CA TYR A 76 15.05 -9.05 -1.29
C TYR A 76 13.75 -9.14 -2.09
N GLN A 77 13.54 -10.20 -2.86
CA GLN A 77 12.33 -10.41 -3.67
C GLN A 77 11.06 -10.50 -2.82
N HIS A 78 11.16 -11.14 -1.65
CA HIS A 78 10.04 -11.23 -0.70
C HIS A 78 10.14 -10.25 0.46
N ALA A 79 11.04 -9.26 0.37
CA ALA A 79 11.23 -8.23 1.39
C ALA A 79 11.44 -8.77 2.83
N LEU A 80 12.09 -9.93 2.98
CA LEU A 80 12.32 -10.58 4.27
C LEU A 80 13.12 -9.71 5.27
N TYR A 81 13.86 -8.71 4.77
CA TYR A 81 14.50 -7.69 5.61
C TYR A 81 13.51 -6.89 6.46
N LEU A 82 12.25 -6.78 6.05
CA LEU A 82 11.22 -6.08 6.83
C LEU A 82 10.83 -6.83 8.10
N ARG A 83 11.08 -8.14 8.18
CA ARG A 83 10.79 -8.97 9.35
C ARG A 83 9.38 -8.74 9.91
N THR A 84 8.37 -8.88 9.05
CA THR A 84 6.94 -8.81 9.41
C THR A 84 6.28 -10.17 9.19
N PRO A 85 5.17 -10.50 9.90
CA PRO A 85 4.44 -11.75 9.65
C PRO A 85 4.04 -11.93 8.19
N SER A 86 3.58 -10.87 7.53
CA SER A 86 3.14 -10.89 6.13
C SER A 86 4.25 -11.25 5.14
N VAL A 87 5.46 -10.67 5.22
CA VAL A 87 6.54 -11.04 4.29
C VAL A 87 6.93 -12.50 4.42
N TYR A 88 6.92 -13.05 5.65
CA TYR A 88 7.21 -14.45 5.89
C TYR A 88 6.09 -15.38 5.40
N LEU A 89 4.83 -15.00 5.55
CA LEU A 89 3.71 -15.76 4.97
C LEU A 89 3.74 -15.74 3.44
N ASN A 90 4.06 -14.61 2.83
CA ASN A 90 4.25 -14.48 1.38
C ASN A 90 5.38 -15.39 0.88
N ALA A 91 6.52 -15.41 1.57
CA ALA A 91 7.63 -16.31 1.27
C ALA A 91 7.26 -17.79 1.50
N ALA A 92 6.48 -18.09 2.55
CA ALA A 92 5.97 -19.44 2.79
C ALA A 92 5.09 -19.93 1.63
N GLY A 93 4.18 -19.09 1.16
CA GLY A 93 3.31 -19.40 0.02
C GLY A 93 4.11 -19.67 -1.26
N ALA A 94 5.11 -18.84 -1.54
CA ALA A 94 6.00 -19.03 -2.69
C ALA A 94 6.78 -20.35 -2.62
N ARG A 95 7.29 -20.72 -1.43
CA ARG A 95 7.99 -22.01 -1.23
C ARG A 95 7.07 -23.22 -1.36
N ALA A 96 5.87 -23.13 -0.81
CA ALA A 96 4.85 -24.18 -0.96
C ALA A 96 4.51 -24.43 -2.43
N GLN A 97 4.33 -23.36 -3.22
CA GLN A 97 4.07 -23.46 -4.65
C GLN A 97 5.26 -24.06 -5.44
N ALA A 98 6.48 -23.85 -4.97
CA ALA A 98 7.69 -24.47 -5.53
C ALA A 98 7.91 -25.92 -5.08
N GLY A 99 7.01 -26.49 -4.27
CA GLY A 99 7.12 -27.85 -3.72
C GLY A 99 7.99 -27.98 -2.46
N ASP A 100 8.59 -26.89 -2.00
CA ASP A 100 9.44 -26.86 -0.80
C ASP A 100 8.60 -26.62 0.47
N THR A 101 7.86 -27.66 0.85
CA THR A 101 6.94 -27.61 1.99
C THR A 101 7.67 -27.44 3.34
N ALA A 102 8.91 -27.91 3.45
CA ALA A 102 9.74 -27.76 4.64
C ALA A 102 10.13 -26.28 4.86
N ALA A 103 10.59 -25.59 3.82
CA ALA A 103 10.88 -24.16 3.91
C ALA A 103 9.61 -23.33 4.16
N ALA A 104 8.48 -23.71 3.55
CA ALA A 104 7.20 -23.05 3.82
C ALA A 104 6.82 -23.10 5.31
N ILE A 105 6.94 -24.27 5.94
CA ILE A 105 6.71 -24.44 7.39
C ILE A 105 7.73 -23.63 8.20
N GLY A 106 8.99 -23.58 7.76
CA GLY A 106 10.03 -22.74 8.38
C GLY A 106 9.64 -21.27 8.42
N PHE A 107 9.18 -20.71 7.31
CA PHE A 107 8.74 -19.32 7.26
C PHE A 107 7.48 -19.02 8.08
N ILE A 108 6.55 -19.97 8.19
CA ILE A 108 5.41 -19.80 9.11
C ILE A 108 5.89 -19.74 10.57
N ARG A 109 6.93 -20.49 10.94
CA ARG A 109 7.53 -20.37 12.28
C ARG A 109 8.15 -19.00 12.53
N GLU A 110 8.81 -18.42 11.53
CA GLU A 110 9.32 -17.04 11.60
C GLU A 110 8.18 -16.02 11.76
N ALA A 111 7.08 -16.17 11.02
CA ALA A 111 5.89 -15.33 11.19
C ALA A 111 5.30 -15.45 12.61
N ILE A 112 5.22 -16.67 13.16
CA ILE A 112 4.78 -16.92 14.54
C ILE A 112 5.71 -16.28 15.57
N ALA A 113 7.03 -16.34 15.34
CA ALA A 113 8.03 -15.69 16.19
C ALA A 113 7.92 -14.16 16.18
N LEU A 114 7.30 -13.60 15.13
CA LEU A 114 6.95 -12.18 14.98
C LEU A 114 5.49 -11.89 15.35
N HIS A 115 4.95 -12.70 16.27
CA HIS A 115 3.62 -12.54 16.87
C HIS A 115 2.43 -12.71 15.91
N LEU A 116 2.54 -13.52 14.85
CA LEU A 116 1.36 -13.95 14.09
C LEU A 116 0.31 -14.56 15.05
N TYR A 117 -0.90 -13.99 15.05
CA TYR A 117 -1.97 -14.30 16.02
C TYR A 117 -3.27 -14.77 15.37
N ASP A 118 -3.34 -14.86 14.04
CA ASP A 118 -4.53 -15.31 13.32
C ASP A 118 -4.25 -16.59 12.53
N THR A 119 -5.03 -17.63 12.80
CA THR A 119 -4.94 -18.90 12.08
C THR A 119 -5.42 -18.80 10.63
N ASN A 120 -6.27 -17.83 10.31
CA ASN A 120 -6.76 -17.61 8.96
C ASN A 120 -5.62 -17.32 7.97
N ALA A 121 -4.52 -16.75 8.46
CA ALA A 121 -3.27 -16.60 7.70
C ALA A 121 -2.77 -17.89 7.03
N VAL A 122 -3.13 -19.05 7.58
CA VAL A 122 -2.80 -20.37 7.02
C VAL A 122 -4.05 -21.08 6.48
N CYS A 123 -5.18 -21.00 7.19
CA CYS A 123 -6.38 -21.76 6.86
C CYS A 123 -7.07 -21.31 5.58
N THR A 124 -7.04 -20.02 5.26
CA THR A 124 -7.76 -19.46 4.10
C THR A 124 -6.86 -19.26 2.88
N ASP A 125 -5.53 -19.23 3.08
CA ASP A 125 -4.59 -19.11 1.96
C ASP A 125 -4.50 -20.44 1.19
N ASN A 126 -4.93 -20.42 -0.07
CA ASN A 126 -4.90 -21.59 -0.95
C ASN A 126 -3.50 -22.20 -1.13
N LYS A 127 -2.43 -21.43 -0.93
CA LYS A 127 -1.04 -21.88 -1.01
C LYS A 127 -0.58 -22.57 0.28
N LEU A 128 -1.18 -22.24 1.42
CA LEU A 128 -0.74 -22.70 2.74
C LEU A 128 -1.71 -23.68 3.40
N LYS A 129 -2.99 -23.70 3.00
CA LYS A 129 -4.04 -24.51 3.63
C LYS A 129 -3.74 -26.00 3.66
N PHE A 130 -2.91 -26.51 2.75
CA PHE A 130 -2.45 -27.92 2.77
C PHE A 130 -1.81 -28.30 4.11
N ILE A 131 -1.15 -27.35 4.78
CA ILE A 131 -0.47 -27.55 6.07
C ILE A 131 -1.47 -28.01 7.13
N THR A 132 -2.72 -27.53 7.07
CA THR A 132 -3.79 -27.86 8.03
C THR A 132 -4.10 -29.36 8.11
N GLN A 133 -3.76 -30.12 7.07
CA GLN A 133 -3.94 -31.58 6.97
C GLN A 133 -2.68 -32.36 7.35
N THR A 134 -1.60 -31.68 7.76
CA THR A 134 -0.32 -32.31 8.13
C THR A 134 -0.14 -32.37 9.64
N ARG A 135 0.75 -33.25 10.10
CA ARG A 135 1.16 -33.34 11.51
C ARG A 135 1.76 -32.03 12.08
N TYR A 136 2.18 -31.10 11.21
CA TYR A 136 2.79 -29.84 11.63
C TYR A 136 1.75 -28.78 12.02
N TRP A 137 0.48 -28.94 11.65
CA TRP A 137 -0.53 -27.91 11.94
C TRP A 137 -0.82 -27.75 13.42
N ALA A 138 -1.04 -28.84 14.15
CA ALA A 138 -1.38 -28.79 15.57
C ALA A 138 -0.40 -27.95 16.41
N PRO A 139 0.94 -28.12 16.31
CA PRO A 139 1.87 -27.27 17.04
C PRO A 139 1.91 -25.82 16.54
N LEU A 140 1.82 -25.57 15.22
CA LEU A 140 1.79 -24.20 14.68
C LEU A 140 0.54 -23.44 15.16
N ARG A 141 -0.63 -24.07 15.04
CA ARG A 141 -1.91 -23.54 15.53
C ARG A 141 -1.84 -23.24 17.02
N LYS A 142 -1.26 -24.12 17.83
CA LYS A 142 -1.09 -23.89 19.28
C LYS A 142 -0.30 -22.60 19.54
N SER A 143 0.81 -22.38 18.83
CA SER A 143 1.61 -21.16 18.99
C SER A 143 0.90 -19.90 18.52
N ILE A 144 0.19 -19.95 17.38
CA ILE A 144 -0.62 -18.81 16.90
C ILE A 144 -1.70 -18.44 17.92
N LEU A 145 -2.40 -19.44 18.47
CA LEU A 145 -3.43 -19.21 19.49
C LEU A 145 -2.85 -18.70 20.82
N ALA A 146 -1.62 -19.10 21.17
CA ALA A 146 -0.92 -18.55 22.33
C ALA A 146 -0.59 -17.06 22.14
N ASN A 147 -0.10 -16.66 20.95
CA ASN A 147 0.09 -15.25 20.61
C ASN A 147 -1.24 -14.48 20.71
N ARG A 148 -2.33 -15.03 20.16
CA ARG A 148 -3.67 -14.41 20.22
C ARG A 148 -4.16 -14.23 21.65
N ALA A 149 -3.98 -15.24 22.51
CA ALA A 149 -4.41 -15.17 23.91
C ALA A 149 -3.71 -14.03 24.67
N GLY A 150 -2.44 -13.74 24.34
CA GLY A 150 -1.69 -12.61 24.89
C GLY A 150 -2.24 -11.22 24.54
N LEU A 151 -3.13 -11.13 23.55
CA LEU A 151 -3.75 -9.87 23.11
C LEU A 151 -5.10 -9.61 23.80
N GLY A 152 -5.54 -10.45 24.74
CA GLY A 152 -6.88 -10.35 25.31
C GLY A 152 -7.08 -9.26 26.37
N ASP A 153 -6.02 -8.68 26.93
CA ASP A 153 -6.12 -7.64 27.97
C ASP A 153 -6.06 -6.23 27.35
N PRO A 154 -7.15 -5.44 27.42
CA PRO A 154 -7.16 -4.08 26.87
C PRO A 154 -6.14 -3.14 27.54
N ASN A 155 -5.72 -3.41 28.78
CA ASN A 155 -4.73 -2.58 29.47
C ASN A 155 -3.29 -2.81 28.98
N GLN A 156 -3.06 -3.90 28.23
CA GLN A 156 -1.79 -4.20 27.57
C GLN A 156 -1.78 -3.75 26.10
N MET A 157 -2.88 -3.16 25.61
CA MET A 157 -2.97 -2.62 24.25
C MET A 157 -1.87 -1.59 24.02
N GLN A 158 -1.09 -1.79 22.97
CA GLN A 158 -0.03 -0.85 22.60
C GLN A 158 -0.55 0.21 21.64
N VAL A 159 -0.29 1.48 21.96
CA VAL A 159 -0.55 2.62 21.08
C VAL A 159 0.81 3.19 20.66
N VAL A 160 1.26 2.83 19.46
CA VAL A 160 2.61 3.08 18.97
C VAL A 160 2.64 4.36 18.15
N THR A 161 3.25 5.41 18.71
CA THR A 161 3.44 6.72 18.02
C THR A 161 4.91 7.09 17.85
N SER A 162 5.84 6.20 18.20
CA SER A 162 7.29 6.44 18.08
C SER A 162 7.74 6.68 16.64
N ASP A 163 7.01 6.12 15.67
CA ASP A 163 7.32 6.26 14.25
C ASP A 163 7.03 7.69 13.76
N ILE A 164 6.05 8.40 14.34
CA ILE A 164 5.82 9.83 14.05
C ILE A 164 7.07 10.65 14.38
N ALA A 165 7.63 10.45 15.57
CA ALA A 165 8.85 11.16 15.98
C ALA A 165 10.05 10.79 15.08
N SER A 166 10.12 9.54 14.64
CA SER A 166 11.18 9.06 13.74
C SER A 166 11.06 9.65 12.33
N PHE A 167 9.85 9.75 11.79
CA PHE A 167 9.58 10.43 10.52
C PHE A 167 10.07 11.88 10.54
N TRP A 168 9.76 12.63 11.60
CA TRP A 168 10.17 14.04 11.70
C TRP A 168 11.69 14.25 11.83
N LYS A 169 12.47 13.22 12.17
CA LYS A 169 13.95 13.28 12.15
C LYS A 169 14.53 13.22 10.73
N VAL A 170 13.83 12.56 9.81
CA VAL A 170 14.28 12.37 8.42
C VAL A 170 13.59 13.32 7.44
N PHE A 171 12.43 13.87 7.80
CA PHE A 171 11.61 14.75 6.95
C PHE A 171 12.41 15.91 6.33
N ASP A 172 13.12 16.69 7.15
CA ASP A 172 13.86 17.88 6.68
C ASP A 172 15.01 17.51 5.71
N GLN A 173 15.44 16.24 5.70
CA GLN A 173 16.49 15.71 4.84
C GLN A 173 15.96 15.08 3.54
N ALA A 174 14.64 14.89 3.41
CA ALA A 174 14.03 14.21 2.25
C ALA A 174 14.27 14.93 0.90
N HIS A 175 14.62 16.22 0.93
CA HIS A 175 14.95 17.00 -0.26
C HIS A 175 16.40 16.84 -0.74
N LYS A 176 17.27 16.21 0.06
CA LYS A 176 18.69 16.05 -0.27
C LYS A 176 18.92 14.79 -1.13
N PRO A 177 20.01 14.75 -1.94
CA PRO A 177 20.47 13.49 -2.54
C PRO A 177 20.67 12.41 -1.48
N GLY A 178 20.28 11.17 -1.78
CA GLY A 178 20.38 10.04 -0.84
C GLY A 178 19.23 9.92 0.18
N ALA A 179 18.18 10.73 0.05
CA ALA A 179 16.99 10.65 0.91
C ALA A 179 16.37 9.26 1.00
N ASP A 180 16.34 8.50 -0.11
CA ASP A 180 15.82 7.12 -0.15
C ASP A 180 16.55 6.21 0.84
N LYS A 181 17.89 6.26 0.84
CA LYS A 181 18.72 5.47 1.76
C LYS A 181 18.52 5.91 3.20
N LEU A 182 18.49 7.23 3.45
CA LEU A 182 18.27 7.76 4.79
C LEU A 182 16.90 7.32 5.35
N ILE A 183 15.83 7.46 4.57
CA ILE A 183 14.47 7.09 4.99
C ILE A 183 14.36 5.58 5.17
N MET A 184 14.98 4.79 4.29
CA MET A 184 15.01 3.35 4.46
C MET A 184 15.72 2.96 5.77
N ASP A 185 16.95 3.44 5.99
CA ASP A 185 17.80 3.03 7.10
C ASP A 185 17.33 3.60 8.45
N GLU A 186 16.91 4.86 8.50
CA GLU A 186 16.61 5.58 9.74
C GLU A 186 15.12 5.61 10.11
N TYR A 187 14.21 5.45 9.14
CA TYR A 187 12.78 5.46 9.39
C TYR A 187 12.16 4.06 9.26
N ILE A 188 12.24 3.43 8.09
CA ILE A 188 11.57 2.14 7.86
C ILE A 188 12.22 1.01 8.67
N MET A 189 13.54 0.84 8.55
CA MET A 189 14.23 -0.32 9.14
C MET A 189 14.33 -0.24 10.67
N LYS A 190 14.42 0.98 11.24
CA LYS A 190 14.43 1.22 12.69
C LYS A 190 13.04 1.41 13.30
N GLY A 191 12.01 1.58 12.48
CA GLY A 191 10.64 1.80 12.96
C GLY A 191 10.00 0.58 13.58
N SER A 192 8.74 0.71 13.98
CA SER A 192 7.97 -0.39 14.54
C SER A 192 7.70 -1.51 13.52
N GLN A 193 7.28 -2.68 14.00
CA GLN A 193 6.76 -3.73 13.12
C GLN A 193 5.56 -3.22 12.30
N GLY A 194 4.68 -2.40 12.89
CA GLY A 194 3.53 -1.83 12.18
C GLY A 194 3.94 -0.91 11.03
N LEU A 195 4.96 -0.06 11.19
CA LEU A 195 5.48 0.77 10.10
C LEU A 195 6.03 -0.09 8.95
N ARG A 196 6.81 -1.13 9.27
CA ARG A 196 7.36 -2.04 8.25
C ARG A 196 6.26 -2.81 7.52
N THR A 197 5.21 -3.23 8.24
CA THR A 197 4.03 -3.86 7.64
C THR A 197 3.28 -2.88 6.73
N LEU A 198 3.10 -1.63 7.16
CA LEU A 198 2.44 -0.61 6.34
C LEU A 198 3.26 -0.26 5.08
N PHE A 199 4.59 -0.23 5.20
CA PHE A 199 5.50 -0.06 4.07
C PHE A 199 5.33 -1.18 3.03
N GLU A 200 5.17 -2.43 3.48
CA GLU A 200 4.87 -3.57 2.61
C GLU A 200 3.48 -3.45 1.97
N VAL A 201 2.42 -3.39 2.78
CA VAL A 201 1.04 -3.63 2.33
C VAL A 201 0.36 -2.40 1.72
N ARG A 202 0.90 -1.19 1.92
CA ARG A 202 0.35 0.06 1.35
C ARG A 202 1.37 0.86 0.55
N MET A 203 2.64 0.88 0.95
CA MET A 203 3.68 1.62 0.21
C MET A 203 4.37 0.79 -0.88
N LYS A 204 4.00 -0.49 -1.05
CA LYS A 204 4.56 -1.41 -2.06
C LYS A 204 6.08 -1.58 -1.94
N THR A 205 6.62 -1.42 -0.74
CA THR A 205 8.05 -1.56 -0.47
C THR A 205 8.93 -0.60 -1.30
N GLN A 206 8.38 0.56 -1.68
CA GLN A 206 9.07 1.54 -2.52
C GLN A 206 9.33 2.82 -1.72
N VAL A 207 10.55 2.94 -1.19
CA VAL A 207 10.96 4.13 -0.41
C VAL A 207 10.91 5.41 -1.24
N SER A 208 11.16 5.32 -2.54
CA SER A 208 11.07 6.45 -3.48
C SER A 208 9.69 7.09 -3.50
N ARG A 209 8.62 6.33 -3.28
CA ARG A 209 7.26 6.87 -3.17
C ARG A 209 7.09 7.74 -1.94
N ILE A 210 7.70 7.35 -0.81
CA ILE A 210 7.71 8.17 0.41
C ILE A 210 8.45 9.48 0.16
N VAL A 211 9.61 9.41 -0.50
CA VAL A 211 10.41 10.59 -0.83
C VAL A 211 9.65 11.52 -1.77
N GLU A 212 9.03 10.98 -2.80
CA GLU A 212 8.19 11.73 -3.74
C GLU A 212 7.03 12.41 -3.00
N THR A 213 6.28 11.66 -2.18
CA THR A 213 5.18 12.17 -1.37
C THR A 213 5.61 13.31 -0.44
N ILE A 214 6.74 13.18 0.27
CA ILE A 214 7.28 14.25 1.11
C ILE A 214 7.59 15.49 0.27
N ARG A 215 8.21 15.31 -0.90
CA ARG A 215 8.63 16.42 -1.76
C ARG A 215 7.45 17.17 -2.35
N THR A 216 6.42 16.46 -2.79
CA THR A 216 5.23 17.05 -3.43
C THR A 216 4.25 17.67 -2.42
N HIS A 217 4.23 17.18 -1.18
CA HIS A 217 3.32 17.65 -0.13
C HIS A 217 4.01 18.36 1.04
N LYS A 218 5.20 18.94 0.81
CA LYS A 218 6.05 19.51 1.86
C LYS A 218 5.29 20.47 2.79
N THR A 219 4.61 21.47 2.22
CA THR A 219 3.91 22.50 3.01
C THR A 219 2.74 21.93 3.81
N TYR A 220 2.10 20.88 3.30
CA TYR A 220 1.08 20.14 4.03
C TYR A 220 1.71 19.40 5.22
N PHE A 221 2.77 18.62 5.00
CA PHE A 221 3.49 17.93 6.08
C PHE A 221 3.97 18.90 7.17
N GLU A 222 4.60 20.01 6.80
CA GLU A 222 5.02 21.04 7.75
C GLU A 222 3.85 21.53 8.61
N SER A 223 2.67 21.71 8.02
CA SER A 223 1.48 22.18 8.75
C SER A 223 0.86 21.13 9.68
N ILE A 224 1.02 19.83 9.39
CA ILE A 224 0.47 18.75 10.24
C ILE A 224 1.44 18.28 11.33
N ARG A 225 2.72 18.69 11.29
CA ARG A 225 3.74 18.36 12.31
C ARG A 225 3.26 18.60 13.75
N PRO A 226 2.72 19.78 14.13
CA PRO A 226 2.22 19.99 15.49
C PRO A 226 1.05 19.07 15.84
N VAL A 227 0.17 18.74 14.88
CA VAL A 227 -1.01 17.88 15.11
C VAL A 227 -0.59 16.43 15.33
N THR A 228 0.22 15.87 14.42
CA THR A 228 0.70 14.48 14.49
C THR A 228 1.49 14.20 15.76
N LEU A 229 2.31 15.15 16.22
CA LEU A 229 3.06 15.00 17.47
C LEU A 229 2.18 14.88 18.72
N GLN A 230 0.91 15.30 18.67
CA GLN A 230 -0.02 15.19 19.79
C GLN A 230 -0.81 13.88 19.82
N LEU A 231 -0.73 13.03 18.79
CA LEU A 231 -1.51 11.78 18.71
C LEU A 231 -1.21 10.80 19.85
N HIS A 232 -0.03 10.88 20.47
CA HIS A 232 0.30 10.10 21.66
C HIS A 232 -0.68 10.31 22.82
N ARG A 233 -1.35 11.47 22.90
CA ARG A 233 -2.34 11.80 23.93
C ARG A 233 -3.63 11.00 23.80
N LEU A 234 -3.85 10.31 22.68
CA LEU A 234 -5.03 9.48 22.45
C LEU A 234 -4.94 8.14 23.18
N ALA A 235 -3.75 7.70 23.59
CA ALA A 235 -3.55 6.36 24.15
C ALA A 235 -4.46 6.02 25.35
N PRO A 236 -4.63 6.88 26.37
CA PRO A 236 -5.54 6.59 27.48
C PRO A 236 -7.01 6.43 27.03
N ARG A 237 -7.46 7.22 26.05
CA ARG A 237 -8.82 7.12 25.51
C ARG A 237 -9.01 5.85 24.67
N MET A 238 -8.00 5.46 23.89
CA MET A 238 -8.01 4.19 23.14
C MET A 238 -8.14 3.01 24.09
N ILE A 239 -7.36 2.99 25.19
CA ILE A 239 -7.43 1.93 26.21
C ILE A 239 -8.80 1.92 26.92
N GLU A 240 -9.41 3.08 27.17
CA GLU A 240 -10.78 3.15 27.69
C GLU A 240 -11.81 2.54 26.72
N ALA A 241 -11.74 2.89 25.44
CA ALA A 241 -12.61 2.30 24.43
C ALA A 241 -12.38 0.79 24.29
N ALA A 242 -11.14 0.32 24.37
CA ALA A 242 -10.78 -1.09 24.40
C ALA A 242 -11.39 -1.82 25.61
N ARG A 243 -11.40 -1.20 26.80
CA ARG A 243 -12.07 -1.76 27.99
C ARG A 243 -13.57 -1.89 27.79
N LYS A 244 -14.22 -0.88 27.22
CA LYS A 244 -15.65 -0.94 26.87
C LYS A 244 -15.93 -2.03 25.84
N LEU A 245 -15.09 -2.14 24.80
CA LEU A 245 -15.19 -3.19 23.78
C LEU A 245 -15.04 -4.57 24.41
N LYS A 246 -14.07 -4.76 25.31
CA LYS A 246 -13.89 -6.02 26.04
C LYS A 246 -15.10 -6.42 26.88
N ALA A 247 -15.76 -5.44 27.50
CA ALA A 247 -16.97 -5.69 28.29
C ALA A 247 -18.14 -6.14 27.41
N LEU A 248 -18.28 -5.55 26.22
CA LEU A 248 -19.32 -5.83 25.23
C LEU A 248 -19.05 -7.11 24.43
N TYR A 249 -17.79 -7.37 24.09
CA TYR A 249 -17.32 -8.53 23.33
C TYR A 249 -16.15 -9.21 24.07
N PRO A 250 -16.42 -10.18 24.96
CA PRO A 250 -15.38 -10.81 25.78
C PRO A 250 -14.25 -11.51 25.01
N ALA A 251 -14.48 -11.88 23.74
CA ALA A 251 -13.48 -12.50 22.88
C ALA A 251 -12.57 -11.51 22.12
N ALA A 252 -12.78 -10.20 22.31
CA ALA A 252 -11.98 -9.12 21.73
C ALA A 252 -10.48 -9.28 21.99
N ILE A 253 -9.68 -8.88 21.01
CA ILE A 253 -8.21 -8.83 21.04
C ILE A 253 -7.70 -7.42 20.72
N PHE A 254 -6.58 -7.05 21.34
CA PHE A 254 -6.02 -5.71 21.25
C PHE A 254 -4.58 -5.74 20.72
N PRO A 255 -4.37 -6.16 19.46
CA PRO A 255 -3.06 -6.00 18.82
C PRO A 255 -2.69 -4.51 18.73
N PRO A 256 -1.41 -4.18 18.47
CA PRO A 256 -0.95 -2.79 18.48
C PRO A 256 -1.72 -1.88 17.52
N THR A 257 -2.04 -0.66 17.95
CA THR A 257 -2.43 0.44 17.06
C THR A 257 -1.20 1.27 16.74
N THR A 258 -0.74 1.23 15.49
CA THR A 258 0.47 1.90 15.04
C THR A 258 0.14 3.11 14.19
N PHE A 259 0.66 4.27 14.58
CA PHE A 259 0.57 5.51 13.82
C PHE A 259 1.86 5.75 13.05
N SER A 260 1.76 5.95 11.74
CA SER A 260 2.88 6.16 10.83
C SER A 260 2.58 7.30 9.86
N ILE A 261 3.62 7.85 9.23
CA ILE A 261 3.50 8.93 8.24
C ILE A 261 4.15 8.53 6.91
N GLY A 262 3.58 8.98 5.78
CA GLY A 262 4.19 8.88 4.45
C GLY A 262 3.57 7.81 3.57
N VAL A 263 2.34 7.40 3.90
CA VAL A 263 1.57 6.34 3.24
C VAL A 263 0.72 6.91 2.12
N PHE A 264 0.07 8.07 2.36
CA PHE A 264 -0.92 8.73 1.49
C PHE A 264 -1.73 7.75 0.62
N GLY A 265 -2.18 6.64 1.22
CA GLY A 265 -2.70 5.48 0.50
C GLY A 265 -3.78 4.69 1.23
N ALA A 266 -3.91 4.86 2.55
CA ALA A 266 -5.03 4.39 3.36
C ALA A 266 -5.02 5.13 4.72
N LEU A 267 -6.20 5.42 5.25
CA LEU A 267 -6.41 6.01 6.57
C LEU A 267 -6.12 4.98 7.68
N GLY A 268 -6.80 3.84 7.61
CA GLY A 268 -6.62 2.69 8.49
C GLY A 268 -6.58 1.36 7.72
N THR A 269 -5.99 0.33 8.32
CA THR A 269 -6.10 -1.05 7.84
C THR A 269 -5.71 -2.07 8.93
N PRO A 270 -6.38 -3.24 9.00
CA PRO A 270 -5.98 -4.37 9.84
C PRO A 270 -4.95 -5.31 9.16
N ASP A 271 -4.41 -4.94 8.00
CA ASP A 271 -3.63 -5.84 7.13
C ASP A 271 -2.29 -6.30 7.75
N GLY A 272 -1.83 -7.46 7.26
CA GLY A 272 -0.47 -7.96 7.54
C GLY A 272 -0.24 -8.45 8.98
N TYR A 273 -1.31 -8.74 9.72
CA TYR A 273 -1.27 -9.36 11.05
C TYR A 273 -0.41 -8.57 12.07
N SER A 274 -0.38 -7.25 11.93
CA SER A 274 0.40 -6.35 12.80
C SER A 274 -0.48 -5.37 13.58
N GLY A 275 -1.77 -5.72 13.74
CA GLY A 275 -2.77 -4.89 14.40
C GLY A 275 -3.34 -3.80 13.51
N GLN A 276 -3.75 -2.71 14.14
CA GLN A 276 -4.36 -1.57 13.47
C GLN A 276 -3.26 -0.62 12.96
N LEU A 277 -3.19 -0.40 11.65
CA LEU A 277 -2.19 0.47 11.04
C LEU A 277 -2.85 1.76 10.56
N ILE A 278 -2.39 2.90 11.06
CA ILE A 278 -2.99 4.21 10.84
C ILE A 278 -2.01 5.17 10.16
N GLY A 279 -2.44 5.75 9.04
CA GLY A 279 -1.77 6.87 8.39
C GLY A 279 -2.11 8.18 9.10
N ALA A 280 -1.21 8.66 9.95
CA ALA A 280 -1.44 9.83 10.80
C ALA A 280 -1.65 11.13 10.01
N GLU A 281 -1.14 11.21 8.78
CA GLU A 281 -1.36 12.35 7.89
C GLU A 281 -2.85 12.62 7.65
N PHE A 282 -3.69 11.57 7.54
CA PHE A 282 -5.11 11.76 7.27
C PHE A 282 -5.90 12.28 8.49
N LEU A 283 -5.37 12.18 9.71
CA LEU A 283 -6.07 12.55 10.95
C LEU A 283 -5.91 14.02 11.35
N CYS A 284 -5.46 14.87 10.43
CA CYS A 284 -4.99 16.21 10.75
C CYS A 284 -5.91 17.34 10.27
N ASP A 285 -7.11 17.05 9.77
CA ASP A 285 -7.96 18.13 9.25
C ASP A 285 -8.41 19.09 10.37
N SER A 286 -7.91 20.31 10.29
CA SER A 286 -8.20 21.43 11.19
C SER A 286 -7.99 22.75 10.45
N ASN A 287 -8.54 23.84 10.99
CA ASN A 287 -8.40 25.18 10.41
C ASN A 287 -6.96 25.69 10.34
N THR A 288 -6.02 25.03 11.02
CA THR A 288 -4.59 25.38 11.05
C THR A 288 -3.76 24.67 9.97
N VAL A 289 -4.32 23.71 9.25
CA VAL A 289 -3.58 22.87 8.30
C VAL A 289 -3.62 23.42 6.88
N ASN A 290 -2.45 23.47 6.23
CA ASN A 290 -2.29 23.97 4.88
C ASN A 290 -2.57 22.86 3.86
N LYS A 291 -3.77 22.88 3.27
CA LYS A 291 -4.22 21.89 2.28
C LYS A 291 -3.88 22.26 0.83
N ALA A 292 -3.16 23.35 0.58
CA ALA A 292 -2.94 23.86 -0.78
C ALA A 292 -2.14 22.89 -1.67
N ALA A 293 -1.26 22.09 -1.06
CA ALA A 293 -0.49 21.07 -1.78
C ALA A 293 -1.28 19.78 -2.05
N LEU A 294 -2.49 19.63 -1.52
CA LEU A 294 -3.30 18.42 -1.67
C LEU A 294 -4.19 18.49 -2.91
N SER A 295 -4.26 17.39 -3.65
CA SER A 295 -5.34 17.15 -4.62
C SER A 295 -6.69 17.14 -3.92
N ASP A 296 -7.77 17.32 -4.68
CA ASP A 296 -9.13 17.19 -4.11
C ASP A 296 -9.33 15.80 -3.48
N ARG A 297 -8.63 14.76 -3.96
CA ARG A 297 -8.72 13.39 -3.42
C ARG A 297 -8.16 13.30 -2.03
N GLU A 298 -6.99 13.87 -1.85
CA GLU A 298 -6.33 13.88 -0.56
C GLU A 298 -7.11 14.74 0.43
N ARG A 299 -7.66 15.89 0.00
CA ARG A 299 -8.50 16.73 0.86
C ARG A 299 -9.75 16.03 1.37
N MET A 300 -10.46 15.30 0.51
CA MET A 300 -11.66 14.55 0.91
C MET A 300 -11.34 13.34 1.78
N GLY A 301 -10.14 12.77 1.67
CA GLY A 301 -9.70 11.67 2.52
C GLY A 301 -9.25 12.11 3.92
N LEU A 302 -9.15 13.42 4.18
CA LEU A 302 -8.78 13.89 5.51
C LEU A 302 -9.95 13.75 6.48
N THR A 303 -9.62 13.39 7.70
CA THR A 303 -10.53 13.28 8.84
C THR A 303 -10.44 14.55 9.68
N ASP A 304 -11.60 15.15 9.95
CA ASP A 304 -11.74 16.24 10.91
C ASP A 304 -11.23 15.80 12.28
N THR A 305 -10.36 16.61 12.88
CA THR A 305 -9.77 16.31 14.18
C THR A 305 -10.83 16.15 15.30
N SER A 306 -12.02 16.72 15.15
CA SER A 306 -13.15 16.51 16.07
C SER A 306 -13.78 15.11 15.96
N THR A 307 -13.67 14.44 14.82
CA THR A 307 -14.22 13.09 14.57
C THR A 307 -13.14 12.01 14.52
N LEU A 308 -11.85 12.37 14.62
CA LEU A 308 -10.72 11.42 14.54
C LEU A 308 -10.88 10.25 15.51
N PHE A 309 -11.41 10.50 16.71
CA PHE A 309 -11.49 9.45 17.72
C PHE A 309 -12.53 8.38 17.35
N SER A 310 -13.68 8.77 16.76
CA SER A 310 -14.63 7.77 16.26
C SER A 310 -14.05 6.97 15.12
N VAL A 311 -13.29 7.60 14.21
CA VAL A 311 -12.64 6.90 13.09
C VAL A 311 -11.66 5.85 13.60
N LEU A 312 -10.84 6.19 14.59
CA LEU A 312 -9.90 5.25 15.19
C LEU A 312 -10.59 4.04 15.83
N ILE A 313 -11.76 4.23 16.45
CA ILE A 313 -12.51 3.12 17.03
C ILE A 313 -13.19 2.30 15.94
N HIS A 314 -13.76 2.92 14.90
CA HIS A 314 -14.31 2.23 13.74
C HIS A 314 -13.27 1.29 13.11
N GLU A 315 -12.08 1.81 12.83
CA GLU A 315 -10.96 1.04 12.27
C GLU A 315 -10.48 -0.09 13.22
N LEU A 316 -10.60 0.11 14.54
CA LEU A 316 -10.29 -0.93 15.52
C LEU A 316 -11.33 -2.08 15.46
N ILE A 317 -12.58 -1.80 15.13
CA ILE A 317 -13.60 -2.85 15.00
C ILE A 317 -13.29 -3.80 13.84
N HIS A 318 -12.72 -3.31 12.73
CA HIS A 318 -12.29 -4.16 11.62
C HIS A 318 -11.21 -5.18 12.03
N VAL A 319 -10.42 -4.90 13.07
CA VAL A 319 -9.45 -5.88 13.62
C VAL A 319 -10.14 -7.08 14.24
N GLU A 320 -11.35 -6.89 14.77
CA GLU A 320 -12.13 -7.94 15.42
C GLU A 320 -12.98 -8.75 14.43
N GLN A 321 -13.20 -8.22 13.22
CA GLN A 321 -14.04 -8.85 12.22
C GLN A 321 -13.39 -10.13 11.65
N GLN A 322 -14.12 -11.23 11.78
CA GLN A 322 -13.81 -12.54 11.25
C GLN A 322 -14.99 -13.05 10.42
N THR A 323 -15.45 -12.20 9.50
CA THR A 323 -16.60 -12.49 8.64
C THR A 323 -16.17 -13.25 7.37
N ALA A 324 -17.12 -13.91 6.71
CA ALA A 324 -16.88 -14.61 5.46
C ALA A 324 -16.43 -13.63 4.37
N ALA A 325 -15.45 -14.03 3.56
CA ALA A 325 -15.02 -13.23 2.42
C ALA A 325 -16.15 -13.15 1.38
N SER A 326 -16.66 -11.94 1.13
CA SER A 326 -17.69 -11.67 0.14
C SER A 326 -17.56 -10.22 -0.33
N ASN A 327 -17.67 -10.01 -1.64
CA ASN A 327 -17.59 -8.68 -2.25
C ASN A 327 -18.95 -8.06 -2.55
N THR A 328 -20.05 -8.72 -2.13
CA THR A 328 -21.39 -8.18 -2.40
C THR A 328 -21.60 -6.86 -1.66
N LEU A 329 -22.44 -6.00 -2.21
CA LEU A 329 -22.84 -4.75 -1.58
C LEU A 329 -23.41 -4.99 -0.17
N LEU A 330 -24.18 -6.07 0.04
CA LEU A 330 -24.68 -6.46 1.35
C LEU A 330 -23.54 -6.73 2.34
N ALA A 331 -22.56 -7.55 1.93
CA ALA A 331 -21.46 -7.95 2.80
C ALA A 331 -20.60 -6.75 3.21
N GLN A 332 -20.21 -5.93 2.24
CA GLN A 332 -19.43 -4.72 2.49
C GLN A 332 -20.22 -3.74 3.39
N SER A 333 -21.47 -3.44 3.04
CA SER A 333 -22.30 -2.53 3.83
C SER A 333 -22.48 -3.02 5.26
N VAL A 334 -22.78 -4.30 5.48
CA VAL A 334 -22.98 -4.86 6.83
C VAL A 334 -21.67 -4.84 7.63
N ASN A 335 -20.52 -5.13 7.04
CA ASN A 335 -19.23 -5.02 7.74
C ASN A 335 -18.94 -3.59 8.18
N GLU A 336 -19.12 -2.60 7.29
CA GLU A 336 -18.95 -1.18 7.61
C GLU A 336 -19.98 -0.70 8.67
N GLY A 337 -21.23 -1.11 8.49
CA GLY A 337 -22.32 -0.79 9.40
C GLY A 337 -22.16 -1.40 10.80
N ALA A 338 -21.57 -2.59 10.90
CA ALA A 338 -21.22 -3.20 12.18
C ALA A 338 -20.11 -2.40 12.89
N ALA A 339 -19.09 -1.96 12.14
CA ALA A 339 -18.04 -1.10 12.67
C ALA A 339 -18.59 0.24 13.19
N ASP A 340 -19.50 0.87 12.43
CA ASP A 340 -20.20 2.09 12.84
C ASP A 340 -21.08 1.89 14.07
N LEU A 341 -21.90 0.83 14.10
CA LEU A 341 -22.79 0.55 15.23
C LEU A 341 -22.01 0.28 16.51
N ILE A 342 -21.00 -0.59 16.46
CA ILE A 342 -20.21 -0.91 17.64
C ILE A 342 -19.45 0.33 18.11
N THR A 343 -18.90 1.14 17.21
CA THR A 343 -18.30 2.44 17.55
C THR A 343 -19.28 3.34 18.28
N TRP A 344 -20.51 3.47 17.77
CA TRP A 344 -21.57 4.23 18.42
C TRP A 344 -21.91 3.67 19.80
N LEU A 345 -21.98 2.36 19.99
CA LEU A 345 -22.22 1.73 21.30
C LEU A 345 -21.12 2.05 22.32
N LEU A 346 -19.87 2.20 21.88
CA LEU A 346 -18.73 2.51 22.76
C LEU A 346 -18.63 4.00 23.11
N LEU A 347 -18.97 4.86 22.14
CA LEU A 347 -18.69 6.30 22.20
C LEU A 347 -19.94 7.16 22.46
N GLY A 348 -21.12 6.69 22.08
CA GLY A 348 -22.41 7.39 22.22
C GLY A 348 -22.70 8.43 21.15
N TYR A 349 -21.93 8.49 20.06
CA TYR A 349 -22.14 9.43 18.95
C TYR A 349 -21.73 8.81 17.60
N HIS A 350 -22.36 9.27 16.52
CA HIS A 350 -22.10 8.74 15.17
C HIS A 350 -20.92 9.45 14.50
N LEU A 351 -20.20 8.68 13.68
CA LEU A 351 -19.19 9.17 12.75
C LEU A 351 -19.85 9.80 11.50
N ASN A 352 -20.92 9.19 11.02
CA ASN A 352 -21.59 9.49 9.76
C ASN A 352 -22.90 10.29 9.92
N ASN A 353 -22.87 11.38 10.71
CA ASN A 353 -24.09 12.14 11.08
C ASN A 353 -24.89 12.63 9.85
N GLN A 354 -24.22 13.01 8.76
CA GLN A 354 -24.88 13.46 7.53
C GLN A 354 -25.63 12.30 6.84
N GLN A 355 -25.00 11.14 6.74
CA GLN A 355 -25.60 9.92 6.19
C GLN A 355 -26.78 9.46 7.05
N HIS A 356 -26.68 9.52 8.38
CA HIS A 356 -27.80 9.21 9.26
C HIS A 356 -28.96 10.19 9.12
N ALA A 357 -28.69 11.50 9.05
CA ALA A 357 -29.74 12.51 8.88
C ALA A 357 -30.50 12.31 7.56
N TYR A 358 -29.79 12.17 6.44
CA TYR A 358 -30.40 11.89 5.14
C TYR A 358 -31.07 10.51 5.13
N GLY A 359 -30.37 9.49 5.62
CA GLY A 359 -30.82 8.11 5.63
C GLY A 359 -32.14 7.92 6.37
N ASN A 360 -32.28 8.55 7.55
CA ASN A 360 -33.53 8.50 8.33
C ASN A 360 -34.69 9.18 7.60
N ALA A 361 -34.44 10.30 6.90
CA ALA A 361 -35.47 11.00 6.12
C ALA A 361 -35.90 10.23 4.85
N HIS A 362 -35.06 9.31 4.36
CA HIS A 362 -35.24 8.61 3.09
C HIS A 362 -35.19 7.07 3.21
N GLU A 363 -35.38 6.52 4.41
CA GLU A 363 -35.06 5.12 4.74
C GLU A 363 -35.78 4.11 3.82
N ALA A 364 -37.10 4.28 3.61
CA ALA A 364 -37.88 3.37 2.77
C ALA A 364 -37.46 3.38 1.29
N ALA A 365 -37.16 4.57 0.76
CA ALA A 365 -36.70 4.73 -0.62
C ALA A 365 -35.29 4.14 -0.81
N LEU A 366 -34.39 4.37 0.15
CA LEU A 366 -33.05 3.78 0.15
C LEU A 366 -33.12 2.26 0.23
N TRP A 367 -33.95 1.71 1.14
CA TRP A 367 -34.12 0.27 1.25
C TRP A 367 -34.64 -0.37 -0.04
N THR A 368 -35.63 0.25 -0.69
CA THR A 368 -36.17 -0.24 -1.96
C THR A 368 -35.08 -0.39 -3.02
N ARG A 369 -34.20 0.61 -3.15
CA ARG A 369 -33.06 0.58 -4.08
C ARG A 369 -31.98 -0.41 -3.65
N PHE A 370 -31.62 -0.41 -2.37
CA PHE A 370 -30.58 -1.27 -1.82
C PHE A 370 -30.92 -2.75 -2.04
N LYS A 371 -32.16 -3.17 -1.75
CA LYS A 371 -32.64 -4.54 -1.98
C LYS A 371 -32.39 -5.05 -3.40
N GLN A 372 -32.52 -4.18 -4.40
CA GLN A 372 -32.35 -4.55 -5.82
C GLN A 372 -30.88 -4.81 -6.18
N GLN A 373 -29.94 -4.19 -5.46
CA GLN A 373 -28.51 -4.20 -5.79
C GLN A 373 -27.66 -5.01 -4.80
N MET A 374 -28.14 -5.26 -3.57
CA MET A 374 -27.34 -5.77 -2.45
C MET A 374 -26.63 -7.11 -2.70
N ASN A 375 -27.14 -7.93 -3.61
CA ASN A 375 -26.55 -9.23 -3.97
C ASN A 375 -25.46 -9.13 -5.05
N GLY A 376 -25.31 -7.99 -5.72
CA GLY A 376 -24.27 -7.73 -6.70
C GLY A 376 -22.98 -7.21 -6.06
N GLU A 377 -21.89 -7.24 -6.84
CA GLU A 377 -20.56 -6.73 -6.42
C GLU A 377 -20.31 -5.28 -6.85
N ASP A 378 -21.21 -4.67 -7.62
CA ASP A 378 -21.14 -3.24 -7.93
C ASP A 378 -21.60 -2.42 -6.72
N VAL A 379 -20.65 -1.79 -6.06
CA VAL A 379 -20.88 -0.97 -4.87
C VAL A 379 -20.82 0.53 -5.16
N SER A 380 -20.57 0.93 -6.40
CA SER A 380 -20.19 2.32 -6.76
C SER A 380 -21.30 3.36 -6.51
N GLU A 381 -22.57 2.93 -6.41
CA GLU A 381 -23.68 3.79 -6.01
C GLU A 381 -23.80 3.99 -4.49
N TRP A 382 -23.12 3.19 -3.68
CA TRP A 382 -23.35 3.08 -2.23
C TRP A 382 -22.12 3.28 -1.37
N LEU A 383 -20.94 2.88 -1.87
CA LEU A 383 -19.70 2.86 -1.12
C LEU A 383 -18.60 3.55 -1.93
N TYR A 384 -17.76 4.29 -1.23
CA TYR A 384 -16.60 5.03 -1.73
C TYR A 384 -16.95 6.05 -2.81
N ASN A 385 -18.18 6.57 -2.79
CA ASN A 385 -18.76 7.37 -3.86
C ASN A 385 -19.00 8.83 -3.47
N SER A 386 -18.39 9.29 -2.38
CA SER A 386 -18.44 10.70 -1.93
C SER A 386 -18.10 11.75 -3.01
N ARG A 387 -17.45 11.34 -4.11
CA ARG A 387 -17.14 12.18 -5.29
C ARG A 387 -18.23 12.25 -6.35
N THR A 388 -18.97 11.16 -6.50
CA THR A 388 -19.95 10.96 -7.58
C THR A 388 -21.37 11.05 -7.05
N ALA A 389 -21.54 11.18 -5.73
CA ALA A 389 -22.82 11.41 -5.08
C ALA A 389 -23.49 12.69 -5.66
N PRO A 390 -24.77 12.61 -6.05
CA PRO A 390 -25.49 13.77 -6.56
C PRO A 390 -25.56 14.91 -5.54
N PRO A 391 -25.65 16.19 -5.99
CA PRO A 391 -25.83 17.32 -5.09
C PRO A 391 -27.01 17.12 -4.12
N GLY A 392 -26.76 17.33 -2.82
CA GLY A 392 -27.77 17.15 -1.77
C GLY A 392 -27.96 15.71 -1.28
N ILE A 393 -27.25 14.74 -1.86
CA ILE A 393 -27.23 13.34 -1.41
C ILE A 393 -25.83 13.05 -0.85
N PRO A 394 -25.68 12.63 0.42
CA PRO A 394 -24.38 12.25 0.94
C PRO A 394 -23.90 10.97 0.24
N GLY A 395 -22.59 10.88 0.01
CA GLY A 395 -21.96 9.62 -0.37
C GLY A 395 -21.97 8.62 0.78
N ASP A 396 -21.55 7.39 0.48
CA ASP A 396 -21.32 6.32 1.45
C ASP A 396 -22.60 5.87 2.18
N LEU A 397 -23.77 5.99 1.54
CA LEU A 397 -25.06 5.55 2.10
C LEU A 397 -25.14 4.03 2.33
N GLY A 398 -24.23 3.23 1.78
CA GLY A 398 -24.07 1.82 2.13
C GLY A 398 -23.74 1.62 3.61
N TYR A 399 -22.96 2.51 4.23
CA TYR A 399 -22.65 2.49 5.66
C TYR A 399 -23.94 2.62 6.49
N TYR A 400 -24.79 3.59 6.12
CA TYR A 400 -26.09 3.77 6.76
C TYR A 400 -26.98 2.52 6.63
N MET A 401 -27.08 1.94 5.44
CA MET A 401 -27.90 0.74 5.22
C MET A 401 -27.40 -0.44 6.07
N GLY A 402 -26.10 -0.68 6.07
CA GLY A 402 -25.47 -1.70 6.91
C GLY A 402 -25.69 -1.46 8.40
N TYR A 403 -25.54 -0.21 8.84
CA TYR A 403 -25.80 0.18 10.23
C TYR A 403 -27.23 -0.17 10.63
N LYS A 404 -28.23 0.16 9.80
CA LYS A 404 -29.65 -0.11 10.11
C LYS A 404 -29.98 -1.60 10.18
N ILE A 405 -29.34 -2.42 9.33
CA ILE A 405 -29.44 -3.88 9.39
C ILE A 405 -28.86 -4.39 10.72
N CYS A 406 -27.66 -3.95 11.07
CA CYS A 406 -27.02 -4.32 12.33
C CYS A 406 -27.82 -3.84 13.54
N GLU A 407 -28.31 -2.60 13.52
CA GLU A 407 -29.12 -2.01 14.59
C GLU A 407 -30.41 -2.80 14.81
N ALA A 408 -31.10 -3.20 13.73
CA ALA A 408 -32.28 -4.04 13.82
C ALA A 408 -31.97 -5.39 14.49
N TYR A 409 -30.88 -6.03 14.08
CA TYR A 409 -30.41 -7.27 14.70
C TYR A 409 -30.10 -7.08 16.19
N TYR A 410 -29.31 -6.06 16.52
CA TYR A 410 -28.93 -5.75 17.90
C TYR A 410 -30.15 -5.48 18.77
N ASN A 411 -31.09 -4.66 18.30
CA ASN A 411 -32.29 -4.30 19.06
C ASN A 411 -33.20 -5.50 19.33
N LYS A 412 -33.34 -6.40 18.36
CA LYS A 412 -34.12 -7.64 18.48
C LYS A 412 -33.49 -8.66 19.43
N ALA A 413 -32.17 -8.71 19.51
CA ALA A 413 -31.46 -9.67 20.35
C ALA A 413 -31.66 -9.40 21.86
N SER A 414 -31.93 -10.46 22.63
CA SER A 414 -31.98 -10.40 24.10
C SER A 414 -30.58 -10.32 24.71
N ASP A 415 -29.63 -11.09 24.19
CA ASP A 415 -28.22 -11.05 24.56
C ASP A 415 -27.45 -10.11 23.61
N LYS A 416 -27.12 -8.91 24.11
CA LYS A 416 -26.38 -7.90 23.36
C LYS A 416 -24.93 -8.30 23.09
N LYS A 417 -24.30 -9.09 23.96
CA LYS A 417 -22.92 -9.57 23.75
C LYS A 417 -22.88 -10.60 22.64
N GLN A 418 -23.86 -11.50 22.64
CA GLN A 418 -24.03 -12.46 21.54
C GLN A 418 -24.32 -11.75 20.23
N ALA A 419 -25.16 -10.70 20.22
CA ALA A 419 -25.43 -9.93 19.01
C ALA A 419 -24.17 -9.30 18.40
N VAL A 420 -23.31 -8.70 19.23
CA VAL A 420 -22.03 -8.13 18.77
C VAL A 420 -21.09 -9.21 18.26
N LYS A 421 -21.03 -10.36 18.94
CA LYS A 421 -20.26 -11.51 18.44
C LYS A 421 -20.77 -11.96 17.07
N ASP A 422 -22.07 -12.10 16.89
CA ASP A 422 -22.67 -12.54 15.64
C ASP A 422 -22.35 -11.57 14.48
N MET A 423 -22.36 -10.25 14.74
CA MET A 423 -21.94 -9.22 13.77
C MET A 423 -20.47 -9.32 13.38
N LEU A 424 -19.59 -9.67 14.32
CA LEU A 424 -18.16 -9.76 14.09
C LEU A 424 -17.73 -11.09 13.48
N THR A 425 -18.60 -12.12 13.47
CA THR A 425 -18.28 -13.46 12.96
C THR A 425 -19.29 -13.98 11.93
N ILE A 426 -19.89 -13.09 11.13
CA ILE A 426 -20.89 -13.43 10.11
C ILE A 426 -20.31 -14.41 9.09
N ALA A 427 -20.90 -15.61 8.99
CA ALA A 427 -20.55 -16.60 7.98
C ALA A 427 -21.44 -16.52 6.72
N ASP A 428 -22.64 -15.97 6.85
CA ASP A 428 -23.64 -15.85 5.79
C ASP A 428 -24.39 -14.51 5.97
N PHE A 429 -24.12 -13.56 5.08
CA PHE A 429 -24.70 -12.22 5.14
C PHE A 429 -26.19 -12.19 4.78
N GLY A 430 -26.65 -13.08 3.90
CA GLY A 430 -28.06 -13.17 3.54
C GLY A 430 -28.88 -13.65 4.72
N ARG A 431 -28.42 -14.72 5.39
CA ARG A 431 -29.04 -15.22 6.63
C ARG A 431 -28.99 -14.20 7.75
N PHE A 432 -27.87 -13.47 7.91
CA PHE A 432 -27.78 -12.41 8.92
C PHE A 432 -28.83 -11.31 8.69
N LEU A 433 -29.01 -10.88 7.43
CA LEU A 433 -30.05 -9.92 7.06
C LEU A 433 -31.45 -10.46 7.40
N GLU A 434 -31.79 -11.70 7.04
CA GLU A 434 -33.08 -12.30 7.39
C GLU A 434 -33.32 -12.33 8.90
N GLN A 435 -32.31 -12.73 9.66
CA GLN A 435 -32.39 -12.81 11.13
C GLN A 435 -32.56 -11.43 11.78
N SER A 436 -31.95 -10.39 11.21
CA SER A 436 -32.09 -9.01 11.69
C SER A 436 -33.55 -8.54 11.68
N GLY A 437 -34.38 -9.09 10.79
CA GLY A 437 -35.75 -8.62 10.57
C GLY A 437 -35.81 -7.20 10.00
N TYR A 438 -34.71 -6.70 9.42
CA TYR A 438 -34.67 -5.38 8.81
C TYR A 438 -35.49 -5.34 7.53
N GLY A 439 -36.32 -4.30 7.41
CA GLY A 439 -37.34 -4.16 6.38
C GLY A 439 -38.35 -3.09 6.78
N PRO A 440 -38.07 -1.79 6.53
CA PRO A 440 -38.91 -0.68 6.98
C PRO A 440 -40.37 -0.75 6.50
N GLU A 441 -40.66 -1.47 5.42
CA GLU A 441 -42.02 -1.66 4.88
C GLU A 441 -42.97 -2.41 5.83
N GLY A 442 -42.47 -3.11 6.84
CA GLY A 442 -43.28 -3.80 7.86
C GLY A 442 -43.50 -3.01 9.16
N ARG A 443 -43.01 -1.77 9.25
CA ARG A 443 -43.17 -0.88 10.41
C ARG A 443 -44.10 0.28 10.04
N GLN A 444 -45.39 -0.01 9.85
CA GLN A 444 -46.45 1.01 9.84
C GLN A 444 -47.28 0.92 11.10
#